data_AF-A0A958X106-F1
#
_entry.id   AF-A0A958X106-F1
#
_cell.length_a   1.000
_cell.length_b   1.000
_cell.length_c   1.000
_cell.angle_alpha   90.00
_cell.angle_beta   90.00
_cell.angle_gamma   90.00
#
_symmetry.space_group_name_H-M   'P 1'
#
loop_
_entity.id
_entity.type
_entity.pdbx_description
1 polymer ?
#
loop_
_entity_poly.entity_id
_entity_poly.type
_entity_poly.pdbx_seq_one_letter_code
_entity_poly.pdbx_strand_id
1 'polypeptide(L)'
;MKFPVSVLILLGCSWCCFQQAAAQQGTKVAIQVAPSGSADKSPEMYSPLGGIITPGTANAMWQPVLIPPPLISKNEGSNDGEIQQIKQEKLLQKLANRGTYPPVAEFSDPGVDELPVVGINFEGNADGGCPPDNTIAISNGGFIVSCVNSNIYMLKQSGGSLGSITLYDFFILLNPTVNLSDPKVIYDPEADRFILFTQGCDGFV
;
A
#
# COMPACT_ATOMS: atom_id res chain seq x y z
N MET A 1 22.10 -47.94 -19.04
CA MET A 1 20.67 -48.31 -19.11
C MET A 1 19.92 -47.10 -19.63
N LYS A 2 19.28 -47.24 -20.81
CA LYS A 2 18.59 -46.18 -21.54
C LYS A 2 17.13 -46.14 -21.12
N PHE A 3 16.65 -45.01 -20.60
CA PHE A 3 15.23 -44.76 -20.38
C PHE A 3 14.63 -44.22 -21.69
N PRO A 4 13.59 -44.84 -22.29
CA PRO A 4 12.95 -44.27 -23.45
C PRO A 4 11.98 -43.16 -23.05
N VAL A 5 12.22 -41.99 -23.61
CA VAL A 5 11.29 -40.87 -23.72
C VAL A 5 10.15 -41.29 -24.66
N SER A 6 8.91 -41.28 -24.18
CA SER A 6 7.72 -41.40 -25.03
C SER A 6 6.91 -40.12 -24.98
N VAL A 7 7.17 -39.27 -25.97
CA VAL A 7 6.33 -38.13 -26.35
C VAL A 7 5.13 -38.70 -27.13
N LEU A 8 3.94 -38.58 -26.56
CA LEU A 8 2.69 -38.92 -27.22
C LEU A 8 2.03 -37.60 -27.69
N ILE A 9 2.20 -37.27 -28.96
CA ILE A 9 1.46 -36.20 -29.62
C ILE A 9 0.14 -36.79 -30.11
N LEU A 10 -0.96 -36.47 -29.41
CA LEU A 10 -2.32 -36.73 -29.88
C LEU A 10 -2.82 -35.49 -30.62
N LEU A 11 -2.82 -35.57 -31.96
CA LEU A 11 -3.58 -34.70 -32.84
C LEU A 11 -5.07 -35.07 -32.74
N GLY A 12 -5.80 -34.36 -31.88
CA GLY A 12 -7.25 -34.43 -31.75
C GLY A 12 -7.91 -33.23 -32.42
N CYS A 13 -8.30 -33.41 -33.68
CA CYS A 13 -9.19 -32.51 -34.41
C CYS A 13 -10.61 -32.62 -33.80
N SER A 14 -11.13 -31.55 -33.23
CA SER A 14 -12.56 -31.42 -32.91
C SER A 14 -13.00 -29.98 -33.14
N TRP A 15 -13.51 -29.76 -34.35
CA TRP A 15 -14.46 -28.70 -34.63
C TRP A 15 -15.60 -28.76 -33.59
N CYS A 16 -15.70 -27.73 -32.75
CA CYS A 16 -16.95 -27.39 -32.09
C CYS A 16 -17.23 -25.90 -32.31
N CYS A 17 -18.43 -25.66 -32.81
CA CYS A 17 -18.99 -24.42 -33.35
C CYS A 17 -18.69 -23.15 -32.54
N PHE A 18 -18.05 -22.18 -33.19
CA PHE A 18 -18.18 -20.77 -32.85
C PHE A 18 -19.50 -20.27 -33.46
N GLN A 19 -20.52 -20.09 -32.62
CA GLN A 19 -21.81 -19.53 -33.04
C GLN A 19 -21.79 -18.03 -32.72
N GLN A 20 -21.55 -17.23 -33.76
CA GLN A 20 -21.55 -15.79 -33.70
C GLN A 20 -23.00 -15.29 -33.66
N ALA A 21 -23.44 -14.80 -32.50
CA ALA A 21 -24.72 -14.14 -32.35
C ALA A 21 -24.63 -12.72 -32.95
N ALA A 22 -25.13 -12.55 -34.18
CA ALA A 22 -25.33 -11.23 -34.77
C ALA A 22 -26.62 -10.62 -34.18
N ALA A 23 -26.48 -9.59 -33.35
CA ALA A 23 -27.61 -8.79 -32.89
C ALA A 23 -28.17 -7.96 -34.07
N GLN A 24 -29.40 -8.24 -34.46
CA GLN A 24 -30.15 -7.40 -35.40
C GLN A 24 -30.51 -6.08 -34.72
N GLN A 25 -29.94 -4.97 -35.18
CA GLN A 25 -30.43 -3.64 -34.81
C GLN A 25 -31.78 -3.42 -35.51
N GLY A 26 -32.86 -3.41 -34.72
CA GLY A 26 -34.21 -3.13 -35.22
C GLY A 26 -34.31 -1.73 -35.83
N THR A 27 -34.91 -1.65 -37.01
CA THR A 27 -35.14 -0.40 -37.72
C THR A 27 -36.13 0.48 -36.95
N LYS A 28 -35.74 1.72 -36.62
CA LYS A 28 -36.59 2.67 -35.88
C LYS A 28 -37.82 3.03 -36.72
N VAL A 29 -39.02 2.83 -36.14
CA VAL A 29 -40.31 3.19 -36.75
C VAL A 29 -40.41 4.72 -36.85
N ALA A 30 -40.73 5.23 -38.03
CA ALA A 30 -40.94 6.66 -38.26
C ALA A 30 -42.32 7.09 -37.74
N ILE A 31 -42.33 8.04 -36.80
CA ILE A 31 -43.56 8.65 -36.28
C ILE A 31 -44.02 9.73 -37.27
N GLN A 32 -45.18 9.52 -37.89
CA GLN A 32 -45.85 10.49 -38.77
C GLN A 32 -46.82 11.34 -37.93
N VAL A 33 -46.31 12.31 -37.18
CA VAL A 33 -47.14 13.34 -36.55
C VAL A 33 -46.72 14.69 -37.11
N ALA A 34 -47.61 15.33 -37.86
CA ALA A 34 -47.43 16.70 -38.32
C ALA A 34 -47.38 17.63 -37.08
N PRO A 35 -46.36 18.49 -36.93
CA PRO A 35 -46.31 19.42 -35.80
C PRO A 35 -47.41 20.48 -35.97
N SER A 36 -48.39 20.49 -35.07
CA SER A 36 -49.39 21.56 -34.97
C SER A 36 -48.86 22.68 -34.06
N GLY A 37 -48.27 23.70 -34.68
CA GLY A 37 -47.87 24.93 -33.98
C GLY A 37 -46.79 25.67 -34.75
N SER A 38 -47.07 26.90 -35.17
CA SER A 38 -46.03 27.83 -35.63
C SER A 38 -45.34 28.37 -34.39
N ALA A 39 -44.11 27.93 -34.14
CA ALA A 39 -43.26 28.53 -33.12
C ALA A 39 -42.43 29.63 -33.79
N ASP A 40 -42.81 30.89 -33.58
CA ASP A 40 -41.98 32.01 -34.03
C ASP A 40 -40.76 32.11 -33.11
N LYS A 41 -39.56 32.05 -33.71
CA LYS A 41 -38.29 32.16 -32.98
C LYS A 41 -38.24 33.55 -32.32
N SER A 42 -38.05 33.58 -31.00
CA SER A 42 -37.84 34.84 -30.28
C SER A 42 -36.57 35.55 -30.79
N PRO A 43 -36.51 36.89 -30.76
CA PRO A 43 -35.29 37.62 -31.05
C PRO A 43 -34.15 37.20 -30.14
N GLU A 44 -32.92 37.26 -30.64
CA GLU A 44 -31.72 36.98 -29.86
C GLU A 44 -31.55 38.07 -28.79
N MET A 45 -31.66 37.69 -27.52
CA MET A 45 -31.40 38.59 -26.40
C MET A 45 -29.90 38.64 -26.12
N TYR A 46 -29.32 39.83 -26.19
CA TYR A 46 -27.94 40.09 -25.85
C TYR A 46 -27.86 40.75 -24.48
N SER A 47 -27.22 40.10 -23.51
CA SER A 47 -26.86 40.73 -22.24
C SER A 47 -25.48 41.38 -22.39
N PRO A 48 -25.29 42.65 -21.98
CA PRO A 48 -23.96 43.24 -21.93
C PRO A 48 -23.07 42.46 -20.95
N LEU A 49 -21.78 42.36 -21.26
CA LEU A 49 -20.79 41.74 -20.38
C LEU A 49 -20.72 42.52 -19.05
N GLY A 50 -21.19 41.91 -17.96
CA GLY A 50 -21.22 42.54 -16.63
C GLY A 50 -19.84 42.76 -15.99
N GLY A 51 -18.78 42.26 -16.61
CA GLY A 51 -17.40 42.40 -16.18
C GLY A 51 -16.57 41.15 -16.50
N ILE A 52 -15.25 41.31 -16.60
CA ILE A 52 -14.31 40.19 -16.65
C ILE A 52 -13.68 40.09 -15.28
N ILE A 53 -13.90 38.98 -14.60
CA ILE A 53 -13.18 38.66 -13.37
C ILE A 53 -11.95 37.87 -13.78
N THR A 54 -10.77 38.42 -13.59
CA THR A 54 -9.54 37.64 -13.64
C THR A 54 -9.35 37.08 -12.23
N PRO A 55 -9.64 35.79 -11.96
CA PRO A 55 -9.31 35.22 -10.67
C PRO A 55 -7.80 35.37 -10.47
N GLY A 56 -7.40 35.95 -9.33
CA GLY A 56 -5.98 35.95 -8.94
C GLY A 56 -5.48 34.51 -8.98
N THR A 57 -4.30 34.30 -9.56
CA THR A 57 -3.72 32.96 -9.69
C THR A 57 -3.74 32.26 -8.33
N ALA A 58 -4.52 31.19 -8.21
CA ALA A 58 -4.61 30.37 -6.99
C ALA A 58 -3.25 29.76 -6.58
N ASN A 59 -2.25 29.87 -7.46
CA ASN A 59 -0.90 29.38 -7.24
C ASN A 59 -0.22 29.98 -6.02
N ALA A 60 -0.48 31.22 -5.59
CA ALA A 60 0.26 31.79 -4.46
C ALA A 60 -0.14 31.19 -3.09
N MET A 61 -1.39 30.72 -2.93
CA MET A 61 -1.86 30.16 -1.65
C MET A 61 -1.60 28.64 -1.52
N TRP A 62 -1.15 28.00 -2.60
CA TRP A 62 -0.91 26.56 -2.65
C TRP A 62 0.51 26.19 -3.10
N GLN A 63 1.48 27.12 -3.06
CA GLN A 63 2.87 26.71 -3.14
C GLN A 63 3.26 26.06 -1.80
N PRO A 64 3.49 24.74 -1.74
CA PRO A 64 4.08 24.16 -0.56
C PRO A 64 5.46 24.78 -0.41
N VAL A 65 5.62 25.65 0.59
CA VAL A 65 6.96 26.01 1.05
C VAL A 65 7.50 24.73 1.68
N LEU A 66 8.36 24.03 0.94
CA LEU A 66 9.20 22.98 1.50
C LEU A 66 10.12 23.67 2.51
N ILE A 67 9.68 23.71 3.76
CA ILE A 67 10.57 23.91 4.89
C ILE A 67 11.24 22.55 5.05
N PRO A 68 12.49 22.34 4.57
CA PRO A 68 13.18 21.13 4.93
C PRO A 68 13.11 21.03 6.46
N PRO A 69 12.79 19.87 7.05
CA PRO A 69 13.01 19.72 8.48
C PRO A 69 14.43 20.22 8.73
N PRO A 70 14.65 21.06 9.75
CA PRO A 70 16.02 21.48 10.06
C PRO A 70 16.83 20.20 9.99
N LEU A 71 17.91 20.19 9.19
CA LEU A 71 18.90 19.12 9.22
C LEU A 71 18.92 18.71 10.67
N ILE A 72 18.51 17.47 11.00
CA ILE A 72 18.49 17.04 12.39
C ILE A 72 19.94 17.21 12.76
N SER A 73 20.24 18.35 13.37
CA SER A 73 21.54 18.61 13.89
C SER A 73 21.65 17.45 14.84
N LYS A 74 22.79 16.77 14.82
CA LYS A 74 23.19 16.12 16.06
C LYS A 74 22.87 17.16 17.14
N ASN A 75 22.05 16.77 18.12
CA ASN A 75 21.56 17.67 19.16
C ASN A 75 22.78 18.05 20.01
N GLU A 76 23.67 18.80 19.39
CA GLU A 76 24.96 19.32 19.82
C GLU A 76 24.74 20.82 19.88
N GLY A 77 23.85 21.21 20.79
CA GLY A 77 23.64 22.58 21.16
C GLY A 77 24.71 22.98 22.18
N SER A 78 24.94 24.28 22.32
CA SER A 78 25.83 24.83 23.37
C SER A 78 25.47 24.37 24.79
N ASN A 79 24.25 23.84 24.99
CA ASN A 79 23.68 23.48 26.30
C ASN A 79 23.59 21.96 26.50
N ASP A 80 24.27 21.16 25.70
CA ASP A 80 24.26 19.69 25.80
C ASP A 80 24.61 19.17 27.18
N GLY A 81 25.59 19.80 27.84
CA GLY A 81 25.96 19.48 29.21
C GLY A 81 24.80 19.69 30.19
N GLU A 82 24.09 20.81 30.06
CA GLU A 82 22.90 21.12 30.87
C GLU A 82 21.76 20.14 30.57
N ILE A 83 21.56 19.77 29.31
CA ILE A 83 20.54 18.79 28.90
C ILE A 83 20.86 17.41 29.49
N GLN A 84 22.13 17.00 29.52
CA GLN A 84 22.55 15.74 30.15
C GLN A 84 22.36 15.76 31.66
N GLN A 85 22.67 16.88 32.32
CA GLN A 85 22.41 17.06 33.75
C GLN A 85 20.91 17.00 34.05
N ILE A 86 20.08 17.69 33.26
CA ILE A 86 18.60 17.63 33.40
C ILE A 86 18.08 16.20 33.18
N LYS A 87 18.65 15.44 32.24
CA LYS A 87 18.29 14.02 32.02
C LYS A 87 18.64 13.16 33.24
N GLN A 88 19.82 13.37 33.83
CA GLN A 88 20.26 12.66 35.04
C GLN A 88 19.40 13.01 36.25
N GLU A 89 19.11 14.29 36.46
CA GLU A 89 18.26 14.77 37.54
C GLU A 89 16.83 14.25 37.41
N LYS A 90 16.25 14.29 36.20
CA LYS A 90 14.91 13.72 35.95
C LYS A 90 14.87 12.21 36.16
N LEU A 91 15.96 11.49 35.85
CA LEU A 91 16.06 10.06 36.13
C LEU A 91 16.04 9.80 37.65
N LEU A 92 16.84 10.55 38.41
CA LEU A 92 16.86 10.44 39.87
C LEU A 92 15.51 10.82 40.49
N GLN A 93 14.84 11.86 39.98
CA GLN A 93 13.49 12.21 40.39
C GLN A 93 12.46 11.13 40.05
N LYS A 94 12.58 10.46 38.88
CA LYS A 94 11.72 9.31 38.54
C LYS A 94 11.97 8.11 39.46
N LEU A 95 13.21 7.89 39.88
CA LEU A 95 13.57 6.84 40.83
C LEU A 95 13.10 7.16 42.26
N ALA A 96 13.19 8.43 42.68
CA ALA A 96 12.77 8.90 44.01
C ALA A 96 11.25 9.05 44.14
N ASN A 97 10.57 9.52 43.09
CA ASN A 97 9.11 9.57 42.98
C ASN A 97 8.54 8.28 42.40
N ARG A 98 9.35 7.22 42.30
CA ARG A 98 8.82 5.87 42.17
C ARG A 98 8.09 5.63 43.47
N GLY A 99 6.79 5.97 43.49
CA GLY A 99 5.98 5.81 44.68
C GLY A 99 6.28 4.45 45.26
N THR A 100 6.45 4.38 46.58
CA THR A 100 6.19 3.14 47.29
C THR A 100 4.73 2.83 47.02
N TYR A 101 4.48 2.20 45.87
CA TYR A 101 3.42 1.24 45.81
C TYR A 101 3.63 0.43 47.08
N PRO A 102 2.65 0.39 48.00
CA PRO A 102 2.70 -0.64 49.03
C PRO A 102 3.07 -1.92 48.28
N PRO A 103 3.97 -2.78 48.81
CA PRO A 103 4.13 -4.09 48.20
C PRO A 103 2.70 -4.59 48.08
N VAL A 104 2.19 -4.58 46.85
CA VAL A 104 0.83 -5.02 46.57
C VAL A 104 0.94 -6.41 47.13
N ALA A 105 0.26 -6.67 48.26
CA ALA A 105 0.20 -7.99 48.87
C ALA A 105 0.01 -8.88 47.69
N GLU A 106 1.07 -9.66 47.36
CA GLU A 106 1.40 -10.01 45.98
C GLU A 106 0.08 -10.10 45.26
N PHE A 107 -0.19 -9.17 44.34
CA PHE A 107 -1.04 -9.61 43.27
C PHE A 107 -0.23 -10.81 42.77
N SER A 108 -0.59 -12.01 43.23
CA SER A 108 -0.83 -13.12 42.38
C SER A 108 -1.83 -12.61 41.34
N ASP A 109 -1.38 -11.63 40.54
CA ASP A 109 -1.61 -11.64 39.13
C ASP A 109 -1.21 -13.07 38.77
N PRO A 110 -2.15 -13.92 38.36
CA PRO A 110 -1.86 -15.30 38.06
C PRO A 110 -0.96 -15.44 36.80
N GLY A 111 0.03 -14.55 36.59
CA GLY A 111 0.78 -14.44 35.35
C GLY A 111 2.12 -13.69 35.39
N VAL A 112 2.73 -13.44 36.56
CA VAL A 112 4.12 -12.89 36.59
C VAL A 112 5.15 -14.03 36.58
N ASP A 113 6.16 -13.85 35.73
CA ASP A 113 7.47 -14.51 35.69
C ASP A 113 7.70 -15.70 34.75
N GLU A 114 7.34 -15.55 33.48
CA GLU A 114 8.34 -15.81 32.44
C GLU A 114 8.86 -14.48 31.89
N LEU A 115 10.14 -14.19 32.11
CA LEU A 115 10.84 -13.13 31.38
C LEU A 115 10.63 -13.38 29.87
N PRO A 116 10.42 -12.34 29.03
CA PRO A 116 10.27 -12.55 27.60
C PRO A 116 11.53 -13.24 27.06
N VAL A 117 11.39 -14.50 26.67
CA VAL A 117 12.47 -15.27 26.07
C VAL A 117 12.64 -14.79 24.64
N VAL A 118 13.85 -14.35 24.30
CA VAL A 118 14.18 -14.05 22.89
C VAL A 118 14.10 -15.36 22.12
N GLY A 119 13.13 -15.44 21.21
CA GLY A 119 12.98 -16.56 20.30
C GLY A 119 14.02 -16.53 19.18
N ILE A 120 13.64 -17.06 18.03
CA ILE A 120 14.49 -17.09 16.84
C ILE A 120 14.58 -15.68 16.27
N ASN A 121 15.80 -15.22 15.96
CA ASN A 121 16.06 -14.00 15.20
C ASN A 121 16.82 -14.32 13.91
N PHE A 122 16.61 -13.52 12.89
CA PHE A 122 17.32 -13.60 11.61
C PHE A 122 17.19 -12.26 10.88
N GLU A 123 18.05 -12.07 9.88
CA GLU A 123 18.04 -10.86 9.06
C GLU A 123 16.73 -10.75 8.25
N GLY A 124 16.09 -9.59 8.33
CA GLY A 124 14.83 -9.30 7.63
C GLY A 124 15.03 -8.92 6.16
N ASN A 125 13.96 -8.40 5.55
CA ASN A 125 14.06 -7.82 4.22
C ASN A 125 14.80 -6.48 4.30
N ALA A 126 15.98 -6.40 3.67
CA ALA A 126 16.77 -5.18 3.60
C ALA A 126 16.29 -4.32 2.43
N ASP A 127 15.83 -3.11 2.69
CA ASP A 127 15.50 -2.14 1.64
C ASP A 127 16.63 -1.11 1.45
N GLY A 128 16.78 -0.64 0.20
CA GLY A 128 17.69 0.45 -0.17
C GLY A 128 17.00 1.80 -0.38
N GLY A 129 15.65 1.84 -0.38
CA GLY A 129 14.85 3.03 -0.60
C GLY A 129 14.43 3.75 0.69
N CYS A 130 14.06 5.03 0.57
CA CYS A 130 13.50 5.79 1.68
C CYS A 130 12.28 6.62 1.20
N PRO A 131 11.11 6.52 1.87
CA PRO A 131 10.81 5.57 2.94
C PRO A 131 10.64 4.12 2.41
N PRO A 132 10.94 3.09 3.23
CA PRO A 132 10.97 1.69 2.76
C PRO A 132 9.60 0.96 2.80
N ASP A 133 8.58 1.57 3.42
CA ASP A 133 7.18 1.08 3.51
C ASP A 133 7.03 -0.43 3.78
N ASN A 134 7.75 -0.89 4.81
CA ASN A 134 7.84 -2.29 5.16
C ASN A 134 6.49 -2.86 5.64
N THR A 135 6.16 -4.06 5.15
CA THR A 135 5.01 -4.85 5.58
C THR A 135 5.39 -6.32 5.75
N ILE A 136 4.71 -7.05 6.64
CA ILE A 136 4.99 -8.47 6.92
C ILE A 136 3.72 -9.23 7.28
N ALA A 137 3.65 -10.48 6.84
CA ALA A 137 2.62 -11.44 7.24
C ALA A 137 3.25 -12.83 7.47
N ILE A 138 2.69 -13.58 8.42
CA ILE A 138 3.14 -14.91 8.80
C ILE A 138 1.95 -15.86 8.71
N SER A 139 2.14 -16.99 8.02
CA SER A 139 1.12 -18.06 7.89
C SER A 139 1.13 -19.01 9.08
N ASN A 140 0.05 -19.80 9.22
CA ASN A 140 -0.03 -20.89 10.20
C ASN A 140 1.04 -21.97 9.99
N GLY A 141 1.51 -22.15 8.75
CA GLY A 141 2.59 -23.07 8.39
C GLY A 141 4.01 -22.56 8.62
N GLY A 142 4.18 -21.35 9.18
CA GLY A 142 5.50 -20.77 9.45
C GLY A 142 6.19 -20.20 8.22
N PHE A 143 5.47 -19.96 7.12
CA PHE A 143 5.94 -19.13 6.01
C PHE A 143 5.76 -17.66 6.34
N ILE A 144 6.76 -16.85 6.03
CA ILE A 144 6.81 -15.41 6.29
C ILE A 144 6.96 -14.71 4.94
N VAL A 145 6.10 -13.72 4.69
CA VAL A 145 6.20 -12.84 3.53
C VAL A 145 6.44 -11.43 4.05
N SER A 146 7.56 -10.83 3.66
CA SER A 146 7.91 -9.45 3.97
C SER A 146 8.03 -8.67 2.67
N CYS A 147 7.34 -7.54 2.56
CA CYS A 147 7.44 -6.68 1.39
C CYS A 147 7.97 -5.31 1.79
N VAL A 148 8.68 -4.69 0.86
CA VAL A 148 9.12 -3.30 0.88
C VAL A 148 8.87 -2.73 -0.52
N ASN A 149 9.08 -1.43 -0.71
CA ASN A 149 8.80 -0.77 -2.00
C ASN A 149 9.49 -1.38 -3.23
N SER A 150 10.58 -2.13 -3.05
CA SER A 150 11.34 -2.72 -4.14
C SER A 150 11.03 -4.20 -4.38
N ASN A 151 10.75 -4.98 -3.34
CA ASN A 151 10.62 -6.43 -3.44
C ASN A 151 9.69 -7.07 -2.42
N ILE A 152 9.30 -8.30 -2.75
CA ILE A 152 8.65 -9.29 -1.91
C ILE A 152 9.71 -10.32 -1.53
N TYR A 153 9.95 -10.48 -0.24
CA TYR A 153 10.90 -11.43 0.32
C TYR A 153 10.17 -12.53 1.10
N MET A 154 10.46 -13.78 0.75
CA MET A 154 9.81 -14.95 1.30
C MET A 154 10.78 -15.75 2.16
N LEU A 155 10.35 -16.11 3.37
CA LEU A 155 11.17 -16.68 4.42
C LEU A 155 10.42 -17.84 5.11
N LYS A 156 11.17 -18.73 5.73
CA LYS A 156 10.66 -19.67 6.74
C LYS A 156 10.85 -19.07 8.14
N GLN A 157 10.03 -19.51 9.10
CA GLN A 157 10.16 -19.15 10.52
C GLN A 157 11.54 -19.47 11.12
N SER A 158 12.28 -20.42 10.54
CA SER A 158 13.67 -20.72 10.92
C SER A 158 14.70 -19.71 10.38
N GLY A 159 14.28 -18.68 9.65
CA GLY A 159 15.15 -17.69 8.98
C GLY A 159 15.68 -18.12 7.60
N GLY A 160 15.29 -19.28 7.10
CA GLY A 160 15.69 -19.74 5.78
C GLY A 160 14.99 -18.97 4.66
N SER A 161 15.74 -18.33 3.77
CA SER A 161 15.20 -17.64 2.60
C SER A 161 14.59 -18.65 1.60
N LEU A 162 13.39 -18.34 1.11
CA LEU A 162 12.70 -19.06 0.05
C LEU A 162 12.87 -18.39 -1.31
N GLY A 163 13.17 -17.09 -1.31
CA GLY A 163 13.39 -16.31 -2.52
C GLY A 163 12.95 -14.86 -2.36
N SER A 164 13.25 -14.08 -3.39
CA SER A 164 12.86 -12.68 -3.53
C SER A 164 12.34 -12.45 -4.95
N ILE A 165 11.31 -11.63 -5.10
CA ILE A 165 10.79 -11.18 -6.40
C ILE A 165 10.49 -9.67 -6.31
N THR A 166 10.73 -8.92 -7.39
CA THR A 166 10.38 -7.50 -7.40
C THR A 166 8.87 -7.32 -7.40
N LEU A 167 8.35 -6.18 -6.90
CA LEU A 167 6.92 -5.90 -7.01
C LEU A 167 6.45 -5.92 -8.48
N TYR A 168 7.24 -5.35 -9.38
CA TYR A 168 6.95 -5.34 -10.81
C TYR A 168 6.82 -6.75 -11.39
N ASP A 169 7.81 -7.62 -11.14
CA ASP A 169 7.83 -8.98 -11.67
C ASP A 169 6.68 -9.83 -11.11
N PHE A 170 6.29 -9.62 -9.85
CA PHE A 170 5.14 -10.31 -9.26
C PHE A 170 3.83 -9.98 -9.99
N PHE A 171 3.68 -8.72 -10.41
CA PHE A 171 2.50 -8.25 -11.13
C PHE A 171 2.65 -8.25 -12.66
N ILE A 172 3.71 -8.86 -13.22
CA ILE A 172 4.04 -8.77 -14.65
C ILE A 172 2.89 -9.20 -15.58
N LEU A 173 2.09 -10.17 -15.15
CA LEU A 173 0.95 -10.69 -15.91
C LEU A 173 -0.20 -9.67 -16.03
N LEU A 174 -0.26 -8.68 -15.14
CA LEU A 174 -1.20 -7.56 -15.22
C LEU A 174 -0.68 -6.43 -16.12
N ASN A 175 0.54 -6.57 -16.66
CA ASN A 175 1.22 -5.58 -17.49
C ASN A 175 1.21 -4.16 -16.87
N PRO A 176 1.74 -3.99 -15.65
CA PRO A 176 1.75 -2.70 -14.97
C PRO A 176 2.50 -1.67 -15.80
N THR A 177 1.85 -0.54 -16.07
CA THR A 177 2.41 0.56 -16.86
C THR A 177 3.17 1.58 -16.03
N VAL A 178 3.15 1.43 -14.71
CA VAL A 178 3.73 2.36 -13.73
C VAL A 178 4.50 1.60 -12.66
N ASN A 179 5.39 2.31 -11.96
CA ASN A 179 6.09 1.76 -10.81
C ASN A 179 5.09 1.44 -9.69
N LEU A 180 5.35 0.36 -8.96
CA LEU A 180 4.52 -0.09 -7.85
C LEU A 180 5.18 0.30 -6.53
N SER A 181 4.39 0.79 -5.59
CA SER A 181 4.81 1.23 -4.25
C SER A 181 3.77 0.86 -3.19
N ASP A 182 4.07 1.18 -1.93
CA ASP A 182 3.15 1.05 -0.80
C ASP A 182 2.57 -0.36 -0.63
N PRO A 183 3.42 -1.41 -0.57
CA PRO A 183 2.92 -2.76 -0.47
C PRO A 183 2.25 -3.00 0.89
N LYS A 184 1.15 -3.75 0.87
CA LYS A 184 0.48 -4.26 2.06
C LYS A 184 0.26 -5.75 1.91
N VAL A 185 0.86 -6.55 2.79
CA VAL A 185 0.63 -7.99 2.84
C VAL A 185 -0.18 -8.37 4.08
N ILE A 186 -1.16 -9.23 3.89
CA ILE A 186 -1.93 -9.87 4.97
C ILE A 186 -2.04 -11.37 4.70
N TYR A 187 -2.25 -12.15 5.75
CA TYR A 187 -2.51 -13.58 5.65
C TYR A 187 -3.97 -13.86 6.03
N ASP A 188 -4.65 -14.62 5.17
CA ASP A 188 -6.02 -15.11 5.38
C ASP A 188 -5.92 -16.56 5.91
N PRO A 189 -6.16 -16.79 7.22
CA PRO A 189 -6.01 -18.12 7.83
C PRO A 189 -7.09 -19.11 7.42
N GLU A 190 -8.27 -18.64 6.99
CA GLU A 190 -9.38 -19.51 6.58
C GLU A 190 -9.12 -20.13 5.20
N ALA A 191 -8.56 -19.35 4.29
CA ALA A 191 -8.23 -19.79 2.93
C ALA A 191 -6.75 -20.19 2.75
N ASP A 192 -5.95 -20.18 3.83
CA ASP A 192 -4.51 -20.46 3.86
C ASP A 192 -3.73 -19.78 2.73
N ARG A 193 -3.90 -18.46 2.60
CA ARG A 193 -3.30 -17.67 1.51
C ARG A 193 -2.84 -16.30 1.94
N PHE A 194 -1.82 -15.80 1.24
CA PHE A 194 -1.38 -14.42 1.36
C PHE A 194 -2.16 -13.54 0.38
N ILE A 195 -2.51 -12.34 0.82
CA ILE A 195 -3.11 -11.29 0.00
C ILE A 195 -2.13 -10.12 -0.02
N LEU A 196 -1.73 -9.71 -1.21
CA LEU A 196 -0.85 -8.57 -1.44
C LEU A 196 -1.63 -7.47 -2.16
N PHE A 197 -1.54 -6.26 -1.63
CA PHE A 197 -1.97 -5.03 -2.27
C PHE A 197 -0.77 -4.12 -2.49
N THR A 198 -0.79 -3.32 -3.55
CA THR A 198 0.23 -2.30 -3.86
C THR A 198 -0.44 -1.17 -4.63
N GLN A 199 0.11 0.03 -4.52
CA GLN A 199 -0.35 1.21 -5.23
C GLN A 199 0.50 1.46 -6.48
N GLY A 200 -0.12 1.92 -7.56
CA GLY A 200 0.59 2.48 -8.71
C GLY A 200 1.07 3.90 -8.42
N CYS A 201 2.34 4.18 -8.70
CA CYS A 201 2.93 5.51 -8.58
C CYS A 201 2.70 6.30 -9.87
N ASP A 202 1.43 6.57 -10.20
CA ASP A 202 1.00 7.32 -11.39
C ASP A 202 0.56 8.75 -11.08
N GLY A 203 0.50 9.12 -9.79
CA GLY A 203 0.25 10.49 -9.35
C GLY A 203 -1.17 11.01 -9.61
N PHE A 204 -2.10 10.15 -10.05
CA PHE A 204 -3.49 10.51 -10.27
C PHE A 204 -4.40 9.73 -9.31
N VAL A 205 -4.91 10.45 -8.30
CA VAL A 205 -6.08 10.05 -7.50
C VAL A 205 -7.31 10.73 -8.11
#